data_AF-A0A2V4E3P1-F1
#
_entry.id   AF-A0A2V4E3P1-F1
#
_cell.length_a   1.000
_cell.length_b   1.000
_cell.length_c   1.000
_cell.angle_alpha   90.00
_cell.angle_beta   90.00
_cell.angle_gamma   90.00
#
_symmetry.space_group_name_H-M   'P 1'
#
loop_
_entity.id
_entity.type
_entity.pdbx_description
1 polymer ?
#
loop_
_entity_poly.entity_id
_entity_poly.type
_entity_poly.pdbx_seq_one_letter_code
_entity_poly.pdbx_strand_id
1 'polypeptide(L)'
;MKRLKNALLFSVSTIQINSIILILLSLCSLSISSKSLALITHTVNIIHGNQPKVVNIEAAAKKQGFTINGVFYSANTNNLNDIQINQFDGNLKINDFIIKNYTINDLDMTTNYDDSDEDGINYRAPFSVEPTTYSWVDNNGVTIEGNDRARIIGCSSGFSMPLYLTISTKVKTYSGYGIPNESEYADITQKYKIMAKPEICYAKPYQMEVSPKMVWGSVKQKSDNGAIDCSLMEADGGSGSITGWNNNNGRIRDPSCGGGYNAQVFDPINGFKASAVPHFPTTGFSGAKFQLIMTGNQNDFNYELTQNPNNSVTIDNQGYVTLVNKPTGPVTIKATFKHDNQIAEKLYSFNLTGIWANPQGDGFYTYQQITNLCGGESKIPSRAEMSNSPNAPLSWTAMPYTWDAFTRDIGSGLLSEWGMTMKENYPESNWFKEYYWFYSRDKFLGPYGINNHLSDRFAIDAWIGQIAVWAKEANLRAVCLQ
;
A
#
# COMPACT_ATOMS: atom_id res chain seq x y z
N MET A 1 34.51 -73.77 -20.95
CA MET A 1 33.68 -74.52 -19.99
C MET A 1 34.61 -75.25 -19.02
N LYS A 2 34.45 -75.02 -17.71
CA LYS A 2 35.15 -75.63 -16.55
C LYS A 2 36.68 -75.40 -16.42
N ARG A 3 36.98 -74.63 -15.36
CA ARG A 3 38.29 -74.20 -14.86
C ARG A 3 39.11 -75.36 -14.27
N LEU A 4 40.43 -75.19 -14.36
CA LEU A 4 41.50 -76.10 -13.97
C LEU A 4 41.49 -76.50 -12.49
N LYS A 5 41.90 -77.75 -12.27
CA LYS A 5 42.30 -78.40 -11.02
C LYS A 5 43.72 -78.00 -10.63
N ASN A 6 44.03 -77.92 -9.35
CA ASN A 6 44.87 -78.92 -8.68
C ASN A 6 45.06 -78.63 -7.19
N ALA A 7 45.10 -79.71 -6.44
CA ALA A 7 45.19 -79.78 -5.00
C ALA A 7 46.50 -80.46 -4.58
N LEU A 8 47.03 -79.97 -3.45
CA LEU A 8 47.66 -80.69 -2.35
C LEU A 8 48.94 -81.55 -2.55
N LEU A 9 49.87 -81.25 -1.64
CA LEU A 9 50.76 -82.12 -0.84
C LEU A 9 52.12 -82.55 -1.41
N PHE A 10 53.14 -81.82 -0.90
CA PHE A 10 54.32 -82.31 -0.14
C PHE A 10 54.95 -83.66 -0.51
N SER A 11 56.27 -83.64 -0.73
CA SER A 11 57.16 -84.54 0.03
C SER A 11 58.55 -83.95 0.23
N VAL A 12 59.05 -84.23 1.43
CA VAL A 12 60.28 -83.78 2.08
C VAL A 12 61.32 -84.87 1.95
N SER A 13 62.58 -84.52 1.73
CA SER A 13 63.77 -85.18 2.30
C SER A 13 65.02 -84.58 1.66
N THR A 14 66.14 -84.30 2.30
CA THR A 14 66.67 -84.38 3.67
C THR A 14 68.08 -83.82 3.51
N ILE A 15 68.61 -83.04 4.46
CA ILE A 15 70.05 -83.11 4.82
C ILE A 15 70.17 -82.62 6.27
N GLN A 16 70.62 -83.53 7.12
CA GLN A 16 71.09 -83.29 8.48
C GLN A 16 72.39 -82.49 8.43
N ILE A 17 72.49 -81.38 9.18
CA ILE A 17 73.78 -80.80 9.56
C ILE A 17 73.75 -80.41 11.05
N ASN A 18 74.48 -81.22 11.81
CA ASN A 18 75.29 -80.94 13.00
C ASN A 18 74.78 -79.93 14.05
N SER A 19 74.36 -80.52 15.18
CA SER A 19 73.96 -79.96 16.48
C SER A 19 75.00 -79.09 17.21
N ILE A 20 76.06 -78.63 16.54
CA ILE A 20 77.08 -77.71 17.11
C ILE A 20 76.83 -76.26 16.66
N ILE A 21 76.15 -76.04 15.52
CA ILE A 21 75.79 -74.70 15.03
C ILE A 21 74.59 -74.11 15.80
N LEU A 22 73.71 -74.96 16.35
CA LEU A 22 72.52 -74.52 17.08
C LEU A 22 72.84 -73.87 18.44
N ILE A 23 73.98 -74.23 19.07
CA ILE A 23 74.39 -73.66 20.36
C ILE A 23 75.08 -72.30 20.15
N LEU A 24 75.83 -72.11 19.06
CA LEU A 24 76.41 -70.80 18.73
C LEU A 24 75.36 -69.79 18.24
N LEU A 25 74.27 -70.23 17.59
CA LEU A 25 73.17 -69.32 17.23
C LEU A 25 72.29 -68.93 18.43
N SER A 26 72.12 -69.78 19.45
CA SER A 26 71.29 -69.41 20.61
C SER A 26 71.98 -68.45 21.58
N LEU A 27 73.32 -68.44 21.61
CA LEU A 27 74.13 -67.50 22.41
C LEU A 27 74.27 -66.10 21.74
N CYS A 28 74.06 -65.97 20.43
CA CYS A 28 73.99 -64.67 19.75
C CYS A 28 72.61 -63.98 19.83
N SER A 29 71.56 -64.67 20.28
CA SER A 29 70.21 -64.09 20.46
C SER A 29 69.94 -63.50 21.85
N LEU A 30 70.93 -63.50 22.76
CA LEU A 30 70.76 -63.03 24.16
C LEU A 30 71.46 -61.70 24.49
N SER A 31 71.98 -60.97 23.50
CA SER A 31 72.69 -59.70 23.71
C SER A 31 72.17 -58.50 22.91
N ILE A 32 71.01 -58.61 22.27
CA ILE A 32 70.30 -57.41 21.78
C ILE A 32 69.38 -56.92 22.89
N SER A 33 69.94 -56.00 23.66
CA SER A 33 69.27 -55.00 24.49
C SER A 33 67.85 -54.70 24.01
N SER A 34 66.89 -54.86 24.92
CA SER A 34 65.53 -54.31 24.86
C SER A 34 65.55 -52.78 24.97
N LYS A 35 66.20 -52.11 24.02
CA LYS A 35 66.20 -50.66 23.86
C LYS A 35 66.14 -50.27 22.39
N SER A 36 65.00 -50.47 21.74
CA SER A 36 64.49 -49.59 20.66
C SER A 36 63.28 -50.19 19.95
N LEU A 37 62.22 -50.48 20.70
CA LEU A 37 60.84 -50.40 20.18
C LEU A 37 60.01 -49.76 21.28
N ALA A 38 60.43 -48.54 21.68
CA ALA A 38 59.49 -47.63 22.29
C ALA A 38 58.52 -47.25 21.17
N LEU A 39 57.42 -47.98 21.08
CA LEU A 39 56.17 -47.38 20.63
C LEU A 39 56.01 -46.10 21.44
N ILE A 40 56.17 -44.96 20.79
CA ILE A 40 55.64 -43.72 21.31
C ILE A 40 54.13 -43.84 21.17
N THR A 41 53.49 -44.62 22.05
CA THR A 41 52.06 -44.48 22.27
C THR A 41 51.94 -43.20 23.09
N HIS A 42 51.76 -42.07 22.41
CA HIS A 42 51.06 -40.98 23.05
C HIS A 42 49.62 -41.48 23.20
N THR A 43 49.30 -42.11 24.34
CA THR A 43 47.91 -42.16 24.78
C THR A 43 47.53 -40.71 25.05
N VAL A 44 46.97 -40.05 24.04
CA VAL A 44 46.30 -38.77 24.25
C VAL A 44 45.08 -39.13 25.08
N ASN A 45 45.19 -39.02 26.40
CA ASN A 45 44.02 -39.00 27.28
C ASN A 45 43.32 -37.67 26.99
N ILE A 46 42.48 -37.67 25.95
CA ILE A 46 41.56 -36.58 25.68
C ILE A 46 40.56 -36.62 26.82
N ILE A 47 40.65 -35.65 27.73
CA ILE A 47 39.60 -35.39 28.70
C ILE A 47 38.47 -34.76 27.89
N HIS A 48 37.39 -35.52 27.72
CA HIS A 48 36.18 -35.01 27.09
C HIS A 48 35.48 -34.08 28.08
N GLY A 49 35.49 -32.80 27.74
CA GLY A 49 34.76 -31.75 28.42
C GLY A 49 33.35 -31.56 27.86
N ASN A 50 32.70 -30.51 28.33
CA ASN A 50 31.46 -29.99 27.80
C ASN A 50 31.76 -29.08 26.60
N GLN A 51 30.80 -29.00 25.68
CA GLN A 51 30.90 -28.05 24.57
C GLN A 51 30.67 -26.61 25.07
N PRO A 52 31.38 -25.61 24.53
CA PRO A 52 31.11 -24.21 24.83
C PRO A 52 29.72 -23.81 24.32
N LYS A 53 29.19 -22.67 24.78
CA LYS A 53 27.86 -22.17 24.44
C LYS A 53 27.87 -20.69 24.12
N VAL A 54 27.02 -20.31 23.16
CA VAL A 54 26.66 -18.90 22.94
C VAL A 54 25.57 -18.53 23.94
N VAL A 55 25.85 -17.55 24.80
CA VAL A 55 24.93 -17.09 25.85
C VAL A 55 24.54 -15.63 25.68
N ASN A 56 23.62 -15.16 26.52
CA ASN A 56 23.10 -13.78 26.49
C ASN A 56 22.56 -13.38 25.10
N ILE A 57 21.83 -14.33 24.49
CA ILE A 57 21.28 -14.22 23.13
C ILE A 57 20.34 -13.03 23.01
N GLU A 58 19.59 -12.69 24.07
CA GLU A 58 18.66 -11.56 24.05
C GLU A 58 19.38 -10.22 23.89
N ALA A 59 20.44 -9.96 24.66
CA ALA A 59 21.22 -8.73 24.51
C ALA A 59 21.94 -8.67 23.15
N ALA A 60 22.40 -9.82 22.66
CA ALA A 60 22.99 -9.95 21.33
C ALA A 60 21.97 -9.65 20.21
N ALA A 61 20.72 -10.12 20.36
CA ALA A 61 19.63 -9.91 19.41
C ALA A 61 19.24 -8.43 19.29
N LYS A 62 19.26 -7.67 20.40
CA LYS A 62 18.95 -6.23 20.40
C LYS A 62 19.87 -5.39 19.51
N LYS A 63 21.03 -5.91 19.09
CA LYS A 63 21.95 -5.26 18.16
C LYS A 63 21.56 -5.44 16.68
N GLN A 64 20.67 -6.37 16.37
CA GLN A 64 20.11 -6.49 15.02
C GLN A 64 19.23 -5.28 14.70
N GLY A 65 19.22 -4.85 13.45
CA GLY A 65 18.54 -3.62 13.09
C GLY A 65 18.64 -3.29 11.61
N PHE A 66 18.20 -2.09 11.27
CA PHE A 66 18.14 -1.60 9.90
C PHE A 66 18.51 -0.12 9.82
N THR A 67 18.84 0.35 8.63
CA THR A 67 19.17 1.75 8.36
C THR A 67 18.10 2.38 7.49
N ILE A 68 17.66 3.58 7.85
CA ILE A 68 16.80 4.44 7.02
C ILE A 68 17.48 5.79 6.90
N ASN A 69 17.65 6.31 5.69
CA ASN A 69 18.25 7.63 5.43
C ASN A 69 19.59 7.86 6.18
N GLY A 70 20.42 6.82 6.29
CA GLY A 70 21.71 6.87 6.97
C GLY A 70 21.67 6.76 8.50
N VAL A 71 20.49 6.67 9.12
CA VAL A 71 20.33 6.46 10.57
C VAL A 71 20.08 4.99 10.84
N PHE A 72 20.92 4.38 11.69
CA PHE A 72 20.77 2.99 12.13
C PHE A 72 19.81 2.88 13.31
N TYR A 73 18.83 1.98 13.20
CA TYR A 73 17.81 1.70 14.19
C TYR A 73 17.97 0.30 14.75
N SER A 74 18.10 0.21 16.07
CA SER A 74 18.08 -1.06 16.81
C SER A 74 17.68 -0.83 18.27
N ALA A 75 17.20 -1.89 18.91
CA ALA A 75 16.84 -1.86 20.32
C ALA A 75 18.04 -1.49 21.22
N ASN A 76 19.25 -1.93 20.85
CA ASN A 76 20.48 -1.61 21.57
C ASN A 76 20.84 -0.12 21.50
N THR A 77 20.41 0.61 20.47
CA THR A 77 20.64 2.05 20.35
C THR A 77 19.57 2.91 21.02
N ASN A 78 18.55 2.29 21.65
CA ASN A 78 17.43 2.96 22.31
C ASN A 78 16.61 3.92 21.42
N ASN A 79 16.74 3.81 20.09
CA ASN A 79 15.97 4.59 19.12
C ASN A 79 14.87 3.76 18.44
N LEU A 80 14.74 2.50 18.82
CA LEU A 80 13.76 1.55 18.31
C LEU A 80 13.26 0.68 19.47
N ASN A 81 11.96 0.51 19.59
CA ASN A 81 11.35 -0.35 20.61
C ASN A 81 11.18 -1.78 20.06
N ASP A 82 11.53 -2.80 20.84
CA ASP A 82 11.42 -4.20 20.48
C ASP A 82 10.08 -4.85 20.87
N ILE A 83 9.22 -4.14 21.61
CA ILE A 83 7.93 -4.62 22.13
C ILE A 83 6.74 -3.86 21.52
N GLN A 84 6.84 -2.53 21.50
CA GLN A 84 5.83 -1.58 21.06
C GLN A 84 5.89 -1.34 19.56
N ILE A 85 4.83 -0.72 19.02
CA ILE A 85 4.75 -0.34 17.62
C ILE A 85 5.62 0.88 17.36
N ASN A 86 6.53 0.77 16.40
CA ASN A 86 7.38 1.87 15.96
C ASN A 86 6.74 2.55 14.74
N GLN A 87 6.45 3.85 14.87
CA GLN A 87 5.79 4.64 13.83
C GLN A 87 6.82 5.37 12.94
N PHE A 88 6.68 5.22 11.64
CA PHE A 88 7.52 5.83 10.61
C PHE A 88 6.70 6.66 9.62
N ASP A 89 7.39 7.40 8.75
CA ASP A 89 6.78 8.12 7.63
C ASP A 89 6.13 7.13 6.66
N GLY A 90 4.87 7.39 6.30
CA GLY A 90 4.11 6.55 5.37
C GLY A 90 4.65 6.55 3.93
N ASN A 91 5.45 7.53 3.54
CA ASN A 91 6.06 7.58 2.20
C ASN A 91 7.23 6.61 2.03
N LEU A 92 7.72 6.01 3.12
CA LEU A 92 8.75 4.98 3.05
C LEU A 92 8.21 3.73 2.39
N LYS A 93 9.09 3.04 1.67
CA LYS A 93 8.87 1.71 1.11
C LYS A 93 9.53 0.67 2.00
N ILE A 94 9.11 -0.58 1.90
CA ILE A 94 9.77 -1.69 2.61
C ILE A 94 11.25 -1.77 2.25
N ASN A 95 11.60 -1.52 0.98
CA ASN A 95 12.99 -1.48 0.52
C ASN A 95 13.84 -0.35 1.13
N ASP A 96 13.23 0.67 1.73
CA ASP A 96 13.98 1.74 2.39
C ASP A 96 14.55 1.31 3.76
N PHE A 97 14.07 0.17 4.29
CA PHE A 97 14.56 -0.44 5.53
C PHE A 97 15.73 -1.38 5.22
N ILE A 98 16.94 -0.82 5.15
CA ILE A 98 18.14 -1.57 4.77
C ILE A 98 18.66 -2.36 5.96
N ILE A 99 18.49 -3.68 5.95
CA ILE A 99 18.93 -4.56 7.04
C ILE A 99 20.46 -4.56 7.16
N LYS A 100 20.97 -4.31 8.38
CA LYS A 100 22.40 -4.37 8.66
C LYS A 100 22.83 -5.83 8.83
N ASN A 101 23.89 -6.24 8.15
CA ASN A 101 24.52 -7.54 8.39
C ASN A 101 25.07 -7.61 9.82
N TYR A 102 24.72 -8.68 10.52
CA TYR A 102 25.26 -9.04 11.81
C TYR A 102 26.67 -9.62 11.63
N THR A 103 27.59 -9.21 12.48
CA THR A 103 29.01 -9.57 12.37
C THR A 103 29.56 -10.02 13.71
N ILE A 104 30.77 -10.58 13.69
CA ILE A 104 31.50 -10.96 14.90
C ILE A 104 31.69 -9.79 15.87
N ASN A 105 31.77 -8.55 15.37
CA ASN A 105 31.94 -7.34 16.19
C ASN A 105 30.67 -6.95 16.96
N ASP A 106 29.52 -7.54 16.60
CA ASP A 106 28.28 -7.36 17.35
C ASP A 106 28.21 -8.32 18.55
N LEU A 107 29.16 -9.24 18.73
CA LEU A 107 29.26 -10.16 19.85
C LEU A 107 30.39 -9.76 20.79
N ASP A 108 30.19 -9.99 22.08
CA ASP A 108 31.21 -9.73 23.11
C ASP A 108 31.76 -11.05 23.64
N MET A 109 33.09 -11.18 23.62
CA MET A 109 33.77 -12.43 23.97
C MET A 109 33.61 -12.84 25.44
N THR A 110 33.21 -11.91 26.32
CA THR A 110 33.05 -12.17 27.76
C THR A 110 31.60 -12.46 28.13
N THR A 111 30.65 -11.81 27.47
CA THR A 111 29.24 -11.87 27.83
C THR A 111 28.42 -12.76 26.90
N ASN A 112 28.95 -13.12 25.71
CA ASN A 112 28.30 -14.04 24.77
C ASN A 112 28.94 -15.43 24.70
N TYR A 113 29.86 -15.74 25.63
CA TYR A 113 30.53 -17.03 25.73
C TYR A 113 30.37 -17.61 27.13
N ASP A 114 30.10 -18.92 27.19
CA ASP A 114 30.10 -19.69 28.42
C ASP A 114 30.68 -21.08 28.16
N ASP A 115 31.53 -21.53 29.07
CA ASP A 115 32.10 -22.86 29.06
C ASP A 115 32.10 -23.37 30.51
N SER A 116 31.40 -24.48 30.76
CA SER A 116 31.26 -25.03 32.11
C SER A 116 32.54 -25.62 32.66
N ASP A 117 33.54 -25.85 31.79
CA ASP A 117 34.84 -26.37 32.17
C ASP A 117 35.85 -25.24 32.46
N GLU A 118 35.38 -23.99 32.44
CA GLU A 118 36.17 -22.76 32.66
C GLU A 118 37.26 -22.52 31.61
N ASP A 119 37.16 -23.19 30.45
CA ASP A 119 38.06 -22.96 29.33
C ASP A 119 37.80 -21.58 28.70
N GLY A 120 38.88 -20.84 28.44
CA GLY A 120 38.81 -19.54 27.77
C GLY A 120 38.41 -19.65 26.29
N ILE A 121 37.66 -18.67 25.81
CA ILE A 121 37.29 -18.53 24.39
C ILE A 121 38.53 -18.43 23.48
N ASN A 122 38.42 -18.94 22.26
CA ASN A 122 39.45 -18.78 21.24
C ASN A 122 39.56 -17.32 20.77
N TYR A 123 40.57 -16.59 21.24
CA TYR A 123 40.76 -15.16 20.93
C TYR A 123 41.06 -14.86 19.44
N ARG A 124 41.45 -15.85 18.62
CA ARG A 124 41.73 -15.65 17.19
C ARG A 124 40.50 -15.82 16.31
N ALA A 125 39.60 -16.71 16.71
CA ALA A 125 38.36 -17.00 16.02
C ALA A 125 37.27 -17.27 17.08
N PRO A 126 36.81 -16.24 17.79
CA PRO A 126 35.92 -16.45 18.94
C PRO A 126 34.54 -16.94 18.51
N PHE A 127 34.03 -16.43 17.38
CA PHE A 127 32.73 -16.80 16.84
C PHE A 127 32.78 -17.06 15.34
N SER A 128 31.83 -17.85 14.86
CA SER A 128 31.43 -17.94 13.46
C SER A 128 30.01 -17.43 13.34
N VAL A 129 29.77 -16.48 12.42
CA VAL A 129 28.47 -15.84 12.20
C VAL A 129 28.02 -16.14 10.77
N GLU A 130 26.85 -16.77 10.63
CA GLU A 130 26.26 -17.01 9.32
C GLU A 130 25.68 -15.71 8.71
N PRO A 131 25.39 -15.68 7.39
CA PRO A 131 24.74 -14.54 6.77
C PRO A 131 23.41 -14.18 7.45
N THR A 132 23.20 -12.88 7.67
CA THR A 132 21.94 -12.38 8.23
C THR A 132 20.80 -12.57 7.23
N THR A 133 19.69 -13.07 7.73
CA THR A 133 18.44 -13.27 6.98
C THR A 133 17.34 -12.43 7.59
N TYR A 134 16.32 -12.10 6.79
CA TYR A 134 15.17 -11.34 7.27
C TYR A 134 13.90 -11.66 6.50
N SER A 135 12.76 -11.46 7.15
CA SER A 135 11.44 -11.57 6.55
C SER A 135 10.53 -10.44 7.02
N TRP A 136 9.62 -10.06 6.13
CA TRP A 136 8.56 -9.09 6.38
C TRP A 136 7.22 -9.79 6.27
N VAL A 137 6.35 -9.56 7.24
CA VAL A 137 5.00 -10.13 7.28
C VAL A 137 4.03 -9.04 7.72
N ASP A 138 2.85 -8.97 7.12
CA ASP A 138 1.79 -8.06 7.56
C ASP A 138 1.03 -8.61 8.79
N ASN A 139 0.09 -7.84 9.35
CA ASN A 139 -0.66 -8.26 10.53
C ASN A 139 -1.67 -9.40 10.29
N ASN A 140 -1.89 -9.78 9.03
CA ASN A 140 -2.69 -10.95 8.67
C ASN A 140 -1.82 -12.20 8.45
N GLY A 141 -0.49 -12.10 8.58
CA GLY A 141 0.43 -13.21 8.34
C GLY A 141 0.89 -13.35 6.89
N VAL A 142 0.58 -12.38 6.01
CA VAL A 142 0.98 -12.41 4.60
C VAL A 142 2.44 -11.96 4.47
N THR A 143 3.27 -12.78 3.84
CA THR A 143 4.68 -12.46 3.59
C THR A 143 4.81 -11.37 2.52
N ILE A 144 5.67 -10.38 2.76
CA ILE A 144 5.88 -9.24 1.87
C ILE A 144 7.16 -9.46 1.04
N GLU A 145 6.96 -9.73 -0.25
CA GLU A 145 8.03 -10.10 -1.17
C GLU A 145 7.87 -9.47 -2.56
N GLY A 146 8.90 -9.59 -3.40
CA GLY A 146 8.88 -9.09 -4.78
C GLY A 146 8.48 -7.62 -4.89
N ASN A 147 7.50 -7.35 -5.75
CA ASN A 147 7.03 -6.00 -6.05
C ASN A 147 6.35 -5.32 -4.85
N ASP A 148 5.83 -6.06 -3.88
CA ASP A 148 5.22 -5.44 -2.70
C ASP A 148 6.26 -4.70 -1.86
N ARG A 149 7.53 -5.09 -1.93
CA ARG A 149 8.59 -4.36 -1.22
C ARG A 149 8.88 -2.96 -1.78
N ALA A 150 8.47 -2.70 -3.02
CA ALA A 150 8.61 -1.40 -3.67
C ALA A 150 7.42 -0.46 -3.37
N ARG A 151 6.36 -0.95 -2.72
CA ARG A 151 5.19 -0.15 -2.32
C ARG A 151 5.52 0.66 -1.08
N ILE A 152 4.93 1.85 -1.01
CA ILE A 152 4.94 2.67 0.20
C ILE A 152 4.12 1.97 1.30
N ILE A 153 4.45 2.20 2.58
CA ILE A 153 3.72 1.62 3.72
C ILE A 153 2.53 2.47 4.18
N GLY A 154 2.42 3.70 3.69
CA GLY A 154 1.45 4.72 4.12
C GLY A 154 0.07 4.60 3.50
N CYS A 155 -0.45 5.74 3.05
CA CYS A 155 -1.78 5.89 2.46
C CYS A 155 -2.02 4.94 1.29
N SER A 156 -3.16 4.25 1.31
CA SER A 156 -3.56 3.32 0.23
C SER A 156 -2.58 2.15 0.03
N SER A 157 -1.70 1.89 1.01
CA SER A 157 -0.74 0.78 0.91
C SER A 157 -1.44 -0.59 1.01
N GLY A 158 -2.60 -0.68 1.65
CA GLY A 158 -3.38 -1.92 1.78
C GLY A 158 -2.75 -2.98 2.69
N PHE A 159 -1.53 -2.76 3.19
CA PHE A 159 -0.90 -3.65 4.15
C PHE A 159 -1.65 -3.65 5.48
N SER A 160 -1.91 -4.84 6.03
CA SER A 160 -2.46 -4.98 7.38
C SER A 160 -1.40 -4.58 8.40
N MET A 161 -1.70 -3.57 9.22
CA MET A 161 -0.76 -2.95 10.17
C MET A 161 -0.96 -3.49 11.60
N PRO A 162 0.11 -3.56 12.42
CA PRO A 162 1.50 -3.26 12.09
C PRO A 162 2.17 -4.35 11.24
N LEU A 163 3.22 -3.98 10.52
CA LEU A 163 4.13 -4.90 9.88
C LEU A 163 5.10 -5.52 10.89
N TYR A 164 5.52 -6.76 10.63
CA TYR A 164 6.47 -7.51 11.43
C TYR A 164 7.73 -7.76 10.62
N LEU A 165 8.84 -7.17 11.08
CA LEU A 165 10.18 -7.47 10.59
C LEU A 165 10.83 -8.48 11.53
N THR A 166 11.21 -9.64 11.01
CA THR A 166 12.07 -10.60 11.73
C THR A 166 13.45 -10.58 11.08
N ILE A 167 14.49 -10.36 11.88
CA ILE A 167 15.90 -10.45 11.47
C ILE A 167 16.51 -11.61 12.26
N SER A 168 17.29 -12.45 11.58
CA SER A 168 17.87 -13.65 12.18
C SER A 168 19.26 -13.92 11.65
N THR A 169 20.13 -14.44 12.52
CA THR A 169 21.45 -14.98 12.16
C THR A 169 21.79 -16.16 13.05
N LYS A 170 22.64 -17.06 12.56
CA LYS A 170 23.16 -18.18 13.36
C LYS A 170 24.58 -17.88 13.81
N VAL A 171 24.89 -18.22 15.05
CA VAL A 171 26.21 -18.00 15.64
C VAL A 171 26.64 -19.26 16.37
N LYS A 172 27.91 -19.62 16.22
CA LYS A 172 28.57 -20.57 17.12
C LYS A 172 29.86 -19.99 17.66
N THR A 173 30.32 -20.52 18.78
CA THR A 173 31.53 -20.08 19.49
C THR A 173 32.56 -21.19 19.57
N TYR A 174 33.81 -20.81 19.82
CA TYR A 174 34.93 -21.76 19.91
C TYR A 174 35.69 -21.62 21.22
N SER A 175 35.91 -22.73 21.90
CA SER A 175 36.80 -22.84 23.05
C SER A 175 38.26 -22.85 22.58
N GLY A 176 39.15 -22.25 23.37
CA GLY A 176 40.58 -22.22 23.09
C GLY A 176 41.28 -23.56 23.37
N TYR A 177 40.74 -24.35 24.31
CA TYR A 177 41.39 -25.56 24.83
C TYR A 177 40.44 -26.75 25.02
N GLY A 178 39.12 -26.53 25.04
CA GLY A 178 38.12 -27.56 25.31
C GLY A 178 37.95 -28.57 24.18
N ILE A 179 37.52 -29.78 24.53
CA ILE A 179 37.14 -30.84 23.58
C ILE A 179 35.77 -31.38 24.00
N PRO A 180 34.67 -31.11 23.27
CA PRO A 180 34.60 -30.43 21.98
C PRO A 180 35.00 -28.95 22.02
N ASN A 181 35.67 -28.46 20.98
CA ASN A 181 36.15 -27.08 20.90
C ASN A 181 35.16 -26.11 20.25
N GLU A 182 34.01 -26.59 19.78
CA GLU A 182 33.00 -25.80 19.09
C GLU A 182 31.62 -26.02 19.70
N SER A 183 30.81 -24.97 19.70
CA SER A 183 29.41 -25.05 20.09
C SER A 183 28.53 -25.48 18.92
N GLU A 184 27.33 -25.96 19.25
CA GLU A 184 26.19 -25.93 18.33
C GLU A 184 25.85 -24.49 17.92
N TYR A 185 25.13 -24.34 16.80
CA TYR A 185 24.61 -23.04 16.40
C TYR A 185 23.49 -22.57 17.31
N ALA A 186 23.59 -21.32 17.76
CA ALA A 186 22.53 -20.57 18.41
C ALA A 186 21.90 -19.58 17.43
N ASP A 187 20.57 -19.53 17.41
CA ASP A 187 19.83 -18.53 16.64
C ASP A 187 19.77 -17.21 17.43
N ILE A 188 20.31 -16.15 16.84
CA ILE A 188 20.10 -14.78 17.33
C ILE A 188 19.00 -14.20 16.46
N THR A 189 17.84 -13.92 17.05
CA THR A 189 16.66 -13.43 16.32
C THR A 189 16.06 -12.23 17.02
N GLN A 190 15.77 -11.19 16.24
CA GLN A 190 15.11 -9.99 16.70
C GLN A 190 13.86 -9.70 15.86
N LYS A 191 12.79 -9.28 16.54
CA LYS A 191 11.52 -8.94 15.90
C LYS A 191 11.17 -7.48 16.19
N TYR A 192 10.60 -6.80 15.20
CA TYR A 192 10.14 -5.42 15.31
C TYR A 192 8.73 -5.27 14.75
N LYS A 193 7.89 -4.48 15.45
CA LYS A 193 6.60 -4.02 14.96
C LYS A 193 6.76 -2.63 14.35
N ILE A 194 6.43 -2.49 13.08
CA ILE A 194 6.66 -1.29 12.27
C ILE A 194 5.36 -0.87 11.62
N MET A 195 5.08 0.42 11.63
CA MET A 195 3.82 0.97 11.13
C MET A 195 4.07 2.36 10.53
N ALA A 196 3.32 2.70 9.48
CA ALA A 196 3.18 4.09 9.06
C ALA A 196 2.23 4.83 10.02
N LYS A 197 2.52 6.10 10.34
CA LYS A 197 1.62 6.92 11.17
C LYS A 197 0.17 6.80 10.67
N PRO A 198 -0.78 6.36 11.51
CA PRO A 198 -2.16 6.21 11.09
C PRO A 198 -2.79 7.55 10.75
N GLU A 199 -3.37 7.69 9.56
CA GLU A 199 -3.97 8.93 9.06
C GLU A 199 -5.19 8.61 8.18
N ILE A 200 -6.15 9.54 8.14
CA ILE A 200 -7.18 9.58 7.09
C ILE A 200 -6.55 10.34 5.95
N CYS A 201 -6.30 9.68 4.82
CA CYS A 201 -5.50 10.23 3.73
C CYS A 201 -6.36 10.91 2.67
N TYR A 202 -7.44 10.23 2.26
CA TYR A 202 -8.29 10.70 1.17
C TYR A 202 -9.77 10.39 1.43
N ALA A 203 -10.64 11.10 0.74
CA ALA A 203 -12.04 10.77 0.57
C ALA A 203 -12.29 10.48 -0.92
N LYS A 204 -12.56 9.22 -1.25
CA LYS A 204 -12.66 8.70 -2.61
C LYS A 204 -14.13 8.57 -3.04
N PRO A 205 -14.64 9.41 -3.96
CA PRO A 205 -16.00 9.23 -4.49
C PRO A 205 -16.18 7.86 -5.12
N TYR A 206 -17.33 7.22 -4.89
CA TYR A 206 -17.61 5.85 -5.33
C TYR A 206 -17.55 5.68 -6.85
N GLN A 207 -17.82 6.75 -7.62
CA GLN A 207 -17.64 6.79 -9.06
C GLN A 207 -16.24 6.32 -9.50
N MET A 208 -15.20 6.63 -8.72
CA MET A 208 -13.81 6.25 -9.04
C MET A 208 -13.54 4.75 -8.86
N GLU A 209 -14.40 4.03 -8.13
CA GLU A 209 -14.30 2.58 -7.97
C GLU A 209 -15.08 1.84 -9.04
N VAL A 210 -16.29 2.32 -9.36
CA VAL A 210 -17.12 1.75 -10.42
C VAL A 210 -16.53 2.03 -11.79
N SER A 211 -16.04 3.25 -12.01
CA SER A 211 -15.56 3.75 -13.29
C SER A 211 -14.13 4.33 -13.19
N PRO A 212 -13.12 3.53 -12.81
CA PRO A 212 -11.75 4.01 -12.58
C PRO A 212 -11.05 4.54 -13.84
N LYS A 213 -11.59 4.25 -15.03
CA LYS A 213 -11.10 4.74 -16.33
C LYS A 213 -11.73 6.07 -16.76
N MET A 214 -12.68 6.61 -15.98
CA MET A 214 -13.44 7.83 -16.26
C MET A 214 -13.43 8.78 -15.05
N VAL A 215 -12.26 9.07 -14.49
CA VAL A 215 -12.11 9.87 -13.27
C VAL A 215 -12.10 11.38 -13.57
N TRP A 216 -11.44 11.81 -14.65
CA TRP A 216 -11.47 13.20 -15.10
C TRP A 216 -11.58 13.32 -16.62
N GLY A 217 -12.39 14.28 -17.07
CA GLY A 217 -12.52 14.61 -18.49
C GLY A 217 -11.20 15.18 -19.02
N SER A 218 -10.74 14.66 -20.14
CA SER A 218 -9.53 15.11 -20.84
C SER A 218 -9.94 15.78 -22.13
N VAL A 219 -9.93 17.11 -22.11
CA VAL A 219 -10.38 17.97 -23.20
C VAL A 219 -9.26 18.90 -23.61
N LYS A 220 -9.23 19.25 -24.89
CA LYS A 220 -8.31 20.24 -25.44
C LYS A 220 -9.04 21.23 -26.33
N GLN A 221 -8.53 22.44 -26.35
CA GLN A 221 -8.96 23.44 -27.31
C GLN A 221 -8.67 22.97 -28.74
N LYS A 222 -9.64 23.19 -29.64
CA LYS A 222 -9.53 23.06 -31.08
C LYS A 222 -9.81 24.42 -31.71
N SER A 223 -9.08 24.77 -32.76
CA SER A 223 -9.33 25.97 -33.56
C SER A 223 -9.80 25.55 -34.94
N ASP A 224 -11.04 25.90 -35.29
CA ASP A 224 -11.62 25.68 -36.62
C ASP A 224 -11.94 27.03 -37.26
N ASN A 225 -11.26 27.38 -38.36
CA ASN A 225 -11.45 28.66 -39.08
C ASN A 225 -11.35 29.92 -38.20
N GLY A 226 -10.53 29.87 -37.14
CA GLY A 226 -10.35 30.98 -36.18
C GLY A 226 -11.40 31.02 -35.06
N ALA A 227 -12.40 30.14 -35.08
CA ALA A 227 -13.30 29.91 -33.96
C ALA A 227 -12.70 28.88 -33.00
N ILE A 228 -12.83 29.14 -31.70
CA ILE A 228 -12.40 28.23 -30.64
C ILE A 228 -13.56 27.28 -30.32
N ASP A 229 -13.26 25.99 -30.23
CA ASP A 229 -14.15 24.95 -29.72
C ASP A 229 -13.34 23.94 -28.87
N CYS A 230 -14.01 22.95 -28.28
CA CYS A 230 -13.36 21.94 -27.45
C CYS A 230 -13.51 20.53 -28.06
N SER A 231 -12.55 19.66 -27.74
CA SER A 231 -12.54 18.29 -28.25
C SER A 231 -12.05 17.32 -27.18
N LEU A 232 -12.68 16.15 -27.10
CA LEU A 232 -12.20 15.04 -26.29
C LEU A 232 -10.83 14.58 -26.82
N MET A 233 -9.89 14.37 -25.91
CA MET A 233 -8.57 13.86 -26.27
C MET A 233 -8.65 12.37 -26.64
N GLU A 234 -7.84 11.94 -27.60
CA GLU A 234 -7.68 10.50 -27.89
C GLU A 234 -7.12 9.77 -26.67
N ALA A 235 -7.41 8.47 -26.55
CA ALA A 235 -6.81 7.65 -25.51
C ALA A 235 -5.29 7.55 -25.71
N ASP A 236 -4.50 7.73 -24.65
CA ASP A 236 -3.08 7.41 -24.68
C ASP A 236 -2.88 5.89 -24.52
N GLY A 237 -2.18 5.27 -25.48
CA GLY A 237 -2.06 3.81 -25.60
C GLY A 237 -1.34 3.07 -24.46
N GLY A 238 -1.09 3.72 -23.32
CA GLY A 238 -0.34 3.16 -22.18
C GLY A 238 -0.98 3.32 -20.79
N SER A 239 -2.17 3.92 -20.66
CA SER A 239 -2.73 4.26 -19.32
C SER A 239 -4.05 3.57 -18.96
N GLY A 240 -4.61 2.75 -19.86
CA GLY A 240 -5.96 2.22 -19.70
C GLY A 240 -7.05 3.30 -19.82
N SER A 241 -6.71 4.50 -20.31
CA SER A 241 -7.63 5.57 -20.67
C SER A 241 -8.64 5.14 -21.74
N ILE A 242 -9.80 5.76 -21.72
CA ILE A 242 -10.75 5.74 -22.83
C ILE A 242 -10.77 7.14 -23.46
N THR A 243 -11.15 7.25 -24.73
CA THR A 243 -11.22 8.54 -25.42
C THR A 243 -12.00 9.56 -24.58
N GLY A 244 -11.39 10.72 -24.35
CA GLY A 244 -11.95 11.81 -23.55
C GLY A 244 -11.75 11.71 -22.04
N TRP A 245 -11.08 10.68 -21.53
CA TRP A 245 -10.93 10.44 -20.09
C TRP A 245 -9.53 10.02 -19.70
N ASN A 246 -9.11 10.42 -18.50
CA ASN A 246 -7.89 9.95 -17.84
C ASN A 246 -6.59 10.08 -18.67
N ASN A 247 -6.57 10.95 -19.68
CA ASN A 247 -5.38 11.13 -20.50
C ASN A 247 -4.32 11.88 -19.68
N ASN A 248 -3.10 11.39 -19.67
CA ASN A 248 -2.00 12.00 -18.93
C ASN A 248 -1.69 13.44 -19.36
N ASN A 249 -1.92 13.76 -20.63
CA ASN A 249 -1.73 15.11 -21.18
C ASN A 249 -2.93 16.04 -20.88
N GLY A 250 -4.03 15.51 -20.34
CA GLY A 250 -5.24 16.24 -19.96
C GLY A 250 -5.44 16.40 -18.44
N ARG A 251 -4.37 16.27 -17.64
CA ARG A 251 -4.43 16.39 -16.17
C ARG A 251 -4.66 17.82 -15.69
N ILE A 252 -4.15 18.79 -16.44
CA ILE A 252 -4.26 20.22 -16.13
C ILE A 252 -5.53 20.77 -16.76
N ARG A 253 -6.26 21.59 -16.01
CA ARG A 253 -7.45 22.30 -16.50
C ARG A 253 -7.11 23.17 -17.71
N ASP A 254 -7.83 22.96 -18.81
CA ASP A 254 -7.80 23.87 -19.96
C ASP A 254 -8.62 25.14 -19.61
N PRO A 255 -8.10 26.36 -19.84
CA PRO A 255 -8.82 27.59 -19.53
C PRO A 255 -10.15 27.75 -20.29
N SER A 256 -10.21 27.27 -21.54
CA SER A 256 -11.32 27.42 -22.47
C SER A 256 -12.28 26.22 -22.42
N CYS A 257 -11.75 25.02 -22.12
CA CYS A 257 -12.51 23.77 -22.19
C CYS A 257 -12.74 23.09 -20.83
N GLY A 258 -11.99 23.45 -19.80
CA GLY A 258 -12.07 22.80 -18.49
C GLY A 258 -11.35 21.45 -18.46
N GLY A 259 -12.00 20.43 -17.90
CA GLY A 259 -11.40 19.12 -17.69
C GLY A 259 -10.29 19.11 -16.64
N GLY A 260 -9.57 17.99 -16.56
CA GLY A 260 -8.48 17.81 -15.60
C GLY A 260 -8.94 17.80 -14.14
N TYR A 261 -7.99 18.05 -13.24
CA TYR A 261 -8.26 18.11 -11.81
C TYR A 261 -7.33 19.10 -11.09
N ASN A 262 -7.79 19.63 -9.95
CA ASN A 262 -6.96 20.43 -9.07
C ASN A 262 -6.04 19.53 -8.23
N ALA A 263 -4.78 19.38 -8.65
CA ALA A 263 -3.79 18.53 -7.99
C ALA A 263 -3.46 18.95 -6.54
N GLN A 264 -3.85 20.16 -6.11
CA GLN A 264 -3.68 20.58 -4.72
C GLN A 264 -4.65 19.84 -3.79
N VAL A 265 -5.85 19.51 -4.26
CA VAL A 265 -6.90 18.89 -3.45
C VAL A 265 -7.31 17.49 -3.91
N PHE A 266 -6.92 17.06 -5.12
CA PHE A 266 -7.36 15.81 -5.72
C PHE A 266 -6.18 14.95 -6.19
N ASP A 267 -6.24 13.67 -5.87
CA ASP A 267 -5.37 12.60 -6.37
C ASP A 267 -6.19 11.69 -7.31
N PRO A 268 -5.72 11.43 -8.56
CA PRO A 268 -6.50 10.70 -9.56
C PRO A 268 -6.74 9.22 -9.23
N ILE A 269 -6.04 8.66 -8.24
CA ILE A 269 -6.17 7.26 -7.83
C ILE A 269 -7.01 7.16 -6.54
N ASN A 270 -6.77 8.08 -5.61
CA ASN A 270 -7.29 8.01 -4.23
C ASN A 270 -8.42 9.01 -3.94
N GLY A 271 -8.67 9.99 -4.80
CA GLY A 271 -9.74 10.98 -4.61
C GLY A 271 -9.28 12.26 -3.93
N PHE A 272 -10.18 12.92 -3.19
CA PHE A 272 -9.88 14.20 -2.54
C PHE A 272 -8.97 13.99 -1.33
N LYS A 273 -7.94 14.80 -1.18
CA LYS A 273 -7.07 14.77 0.00
C LYS A 273 -7.89 15.13 1.23
N ALA A 274 -7.79 14.32 2.28
CA ALA A 274 -8.52 14.56 3.52
C ALA A 274 -8.05 15.84 4.25
N SER A 275 -6.86 16.35 3.92
CA SER A 275 -6.32 17.62 4.42
C SER A 275 -6.77 18.85 3.63
N ALA A 276 -7.50 18.69 2.53
CA ALA A 276 -7.95 19.81 1.70
C ALA A 276 -8.99 20.67 2.43
N VAL A 277 -8.91 21.98 2.21
CA VAL A 277 -9.89 22.95 2.72
C VAL A 277 -10.49 23.72 1.53
N PRO A 278 -11.83 23.80 1.40
CA PRO A 278 -12.83 23.11 2.23
C PRO A 278 -12.74 21.58 2.14
N HIS A 279 -13.24 20.87 3.16
CA HIS A 279 -13.27 19.41 3.16
C HIS A 279 -14.38 18.90 2.23
N PHE A 280 -14.06 17.87 1.43
CA PHE A 280 -15.05 17.16 0.63
C PHE A 280 -15.98 16.32 1.53
N PRO A 281 -17.27 16.16 1.22
CA PRO A 281 -18.00 16.91 0.19
C PRO A 281 -18.56 18.24 0.72
N THR A 282 -18.76 19.19 -0.19
CA THR A 282 -19.54 20.41 0.07
C THR A 282 -20.92 20.36 -0.58
N THR A 283 -21.12 19.51 -1.58
CA THR A 283 -22.39 19.25 -2.27
C THR A 283 -22.87 17.83 -2.00
N GLY A 284 -24.11 17.51 -2.32
CA GLY A 284 -24.57 16.12 -2.15
C GLY A 284 -25.89 15.81 -2.83
N PHE A 285 -26.26 14.54 -2.74
CA PHE A 285 -27.54 14.00 -3.15
C PHE A 285 -27.78 12.69 -2.37
N SER A 286 -29.03 12.27 -2.27
CA SER A 286 -29.36 10.99 -1.63
C SER A 286 -28.70 9.83 -2.38
N GLY A 287 -27.99 8.95 -1.67
CA GLY A 287 -27.23 7.83 -2.24
C GLY A 287 -25.83 8.20 -2.73
N ALA A 288 -25.38 9.44 -2.54
CA ALA A 288 -23.99 9.80 -2.80
C ALA A 288 -23.07 9.05 -1.81
N LYS A 289 -22.03 8.39 -2.35
CA LYS A 289 -21.15 7.49 -1.58
C LYS A 289 -19.68 7.83 -1.82
N PHE A 290 -18.86 7.77 -0.78
CA PHE A 290 -17.40 7.87 -0.87
C PHE A 290 -16.73 7.01 0.20
N GLN A 291 -15.49 6.58 -0.04
CA GLN A 291 -14.68 5.85 0.93
C GLN A 291 -13.65 6.76 1.59
N LEU A 292 -13.52 6.71 2.91
CA LEU A 292 -12.35 7.25 3.58
C LEU A 292 -11.17 6.30 3.36
N ILE A 293 -10.10 6.77 2.73
CA ILE A 293 -8.88 5.99 2.48
C ILE A 293 -7.88 6.24 3.61
N MET A 294 -7.55 5.17 4.34
CA MET A 294 -6.62 5.23 5.47
C MET A 294 -5.17 4.91 5.05
N THR A 295 -4.24 5.18 5.96
CA THR A 295 -2.93 4.51 5.99
C THR A 295 -3.11 3.00 6.22
N GLY A 296 -2.39 2.16 5.48
CA GLY A 296 -2.47 0.70 5.67
C GLY A 296 -3.76 0.09 5.11
N ASN A 297 -4.33 -0.87 5.84
CA ASN A 297 -5.55 -1.56 5.48
C ASN A 297 -6.78 -0.95 6.19
N GLN A 298 -7.89 -0.82 5.47
CA GLN A 298 -9.15 -0.28 6.00
C GLN A 298 -9.67 -1.08 7.21
N ASN A 299 -9.40 -2.39 7.24
CA ASN A 299 -9.86 -3.29 8.29
C ASN A 299 -9.11 -3.11 9.61
N ASP A 300 -8.03 -2.33 9.65
CA ASP A 300 -7.32 -2.02 10.89
C ASP A 300 -7.99 -0.93 11.71
N PHE A 301 -9.07 -0.34 11.20
CA PHE A 301 -9.78 0.76 11.83
C PHE A 301 -11.23 0.41 12.17
N ASN A 302 -11.71 0.97 13.28
CA ASN A 302 -13.12 1.08 13.60
C ASN A 302 -13.60 2.48 13.23
N TYR A 303 -14.78 2.56 12.62
CA TYR A 303 -15.38 3.83 12.21
C TYR A 303 -16.65 4.11 13.02
N GLU A 304 -16.80 5.35 13.46
CA GLU A 304 -17.97 5.80 14.22
C GLU A 304 -18.39 7.21 13.79
N LEU A 305 -19.70 7.46 13.70
CA LEU A 305 -20.24 8.80 13.50
C LEU A 305 -20.40 9.49 14.85
N THR A 306 -19.53 10.45 15.16
CA THR A 306 -19.59 11.23 16.41
C THR A 306 -20.50 12.45 16.29
N GLN A 307 -20.74 12.92 15.06
CA GLN A 307 -21.72 13.96 14.76
C GLN A 307 -22.44 13.61 13.45
N ASN A 308 -23.76 13.45 13.51
CA ASN A 308 -24.59 13.08 12.35
C ASN A 308 -25.99 13.68 12.46
N PRO A 309 -26.16 14.99 12.18
CA PRO A 309 -27.45 15.64 12.28
C PRO A 309 -28.49 14.94 11.39
N ASN A 310 -29.71 14.76 11.92
CA ASN A 310 -30.84 14.11 11.23
C ASN A 310 -30.57 12.69 10.70
N ASN A 311 -29.60 11.97 11.25
CA ASN A 311 -29.17 10.67 10.71
C ASN A 311 -28.88 10.75 9.20
N SER A 312 -28.27 11.86 8.80
CA SER A 312 -28.03 12.23 7.40
C SER A 312 -27.07 11.30 6.67
N VAL A 313 -26.22 10.59 7.40
CA VAL A 313 -25.12 9.79 6.88
C VAL A 313 -25.08 8.41 7.53
N THR A 314 -24.65 7.39 6.79
CA THR A 314 -24.22 6.09 7.33
C THR A 314 -22.75 5.84 7.01
N ILE A 315 -22.09 5.01 7.82
CA ILE A 315 -20.73 4.54 7.58
C ILE A 315 -20.64 3.04 7.82
N ASP A 316 -19.90 2.32 6.98
CA ASP A 316 -19.65 0.88 7.15
C ASP A 316 -18.24 0.56 7.71
N ASN A 317 -17.95 -0.74 7.85
CA ASN A 317 -16.68 -1.21 8.41
C ASN A 317 -15.48 -1.06 7.45
N GLN A 318 -15.70 -0.72 6.18
CA GLN A 318 -14.65 -0.41 5.21
C GLN A 318 -14.44 1.10 5.03
N GLY A 319 -15.15 1.93 5.81
CA GLY A 319 -15.07 3.38 5.73
C GLY A 319 -15.87 3.97 4.56
N TYR A 320 -16.83 3.25 3.98
CA TYR A 320 -17.76 3.85 3.02
C TYR A 320 -18.80 4.70 3.75
N VAL A 321 -18.83 5.98 3.40
CA VAL A 321 -19.75 6.99 3.86
C VAL A 321 -20.84 7.17 2.82
N THR A 322 -22.10 7.05 3.21
CA THR A 322 -23.25 7.25 2.32
C THR A 322 -24.13 8.38 2.82
N LEU A 323 -24.42 9.37 1.97
CA LEU A 323 -25.36 10.44 2.26
C LEU A 323 -26.79 9.93 2.03
N VAL A 324 -27.58 9.84 3.11
CA VAL A 324 -28.99 9.39 3.08
C VAL A 324 -29.94 10.58 3.02
N ASN A 325 -29.67 11.63 3.80
CA ASN A 325 -30.46 12.86 3.82
C ASN A 325 -29.52 14.08 3.82
N LYS A 326 -30.06 15.27 3.49
CA LYS A 326 -29.30 16.52 3.58
C LYS A 326 -28.92 16.81 5.05
N PRO A 327 -27.63 16.82 5.42
CA PRO A 327 -27.20 17.25 6.74
C PRO A 327 -27.55 18.73 6.94
N THR A 328 -28.04 19.10 8.13
CA THR A 328 -28.32 20.49 8.52
C THR A 328 -27.16 21.16 9.25
N GLY A 329 -26.04 20.44 9.40
CA GLY A 329 -24.83 20.88 10.08
C GLY A 329 -23.68 19.93 9.78
N PRO A 330 -22.53 20.10 10.45
CA PRO A 330 -21.36 19.30 10.16
C PRO A 330 -21.57 17.83 10.54
N VAL A 331 -20.97 16.95 9.75
CA VAL A 331 -20.87 15.52 10.01
C VAL A 331 -19.42 15.24 10.41
N THR A 332 -19.22 14.46 11.47
CA THR A 332 -17.90 14.07 11.95
C THR A 332 -17.83 12.55 12.07
N ILE A 333 -16.80 11.98 11.44
CA ILE A 333 -16.45 10.57 11.49
C ILE A 333 -15.17 10.43 12.30
N LYS A 334 -15.16 9.45 13.21
CA LYS A 334 -14.01 9.06 14.00
C LYS A 334 -13.50 7.71 13.49
N ALA A 335 -12.19 7.63 13.26
CA ALA A 335 -11.47 6.40 12.96
C ALA A 335 -10.51 6.06 14.12
N THR A 336 -10.67 4.87 14.68
CA THR A 336 -9.86 4.35 15.80
C THR A 336 -9.08 3.12 15.35
N PHE A 337 -7.75 3.14 15.52
CA PHE A 337 -6.90 1.99 15.19
C PHE A 337 -7.14 0.84 16.17
N LYS A 338 -7.31 -0.38 15.65
CA LYS A 338 -7.74 -1.55 16.44
C LYS A 338 -6.64 -2.17 17.30
N HIS A 339 -5.39 -2.07 16.86
CA HIS A 339 -4.31 -2.89 17.41
C HIS A 339 -3.44 -2.16 18.46
N ASP A 340 -3.75 -0.89 18.75
CA ASP A 340 -3.10 -0.11 19.81
C ASP A 340 -3.99 1.05 20.26
N ASN A 341 -4.42 1.04 21.52
CA ASN A 341 -5.29 2.06 22.11
C ASN A 341 -4.55 3.36 22.50
N GLN A 342 -3.22 3.37 22.44
CA GLN A 342 -2.41 4.57 22.69
C GLN A 342 -2.30 5.46 21.45
N ILE A 343 -2.63 4.92 20.27
CA ILE A 343 -2.65 5.70 19.03
C ILE A 343 -3.87 6.61 19.03
N ALA A 344 -3.61 7.92 18.91
CA ALA A 344 -4.66 8.93 18.87
C ALA A 344 -5.63 8.72 17.70
N GLU A 345 -6.91 8.76 18.03
CA GLU A 345 -8.04 8.73 17.10
C GLU A 345 -7.94 9.83 16.02
N LYS A 346 -8.45 9.52 14.83
CA LYS A 346 -8.48 10.44 13.69
C LYS A 346 -9.89 10.89 13.40
N LEU A 347 -10.06 12.17 13.11
CA LEU A 347 -11.37 12.77 12.83
C LEU A 347 -11.42 13.26 11.39
N TYR A 348 -12.55 13.04 10.74
CA TYR A 348 -12.89 13.61 9.45
C TYR A 348 -14.21 14.35 9.56
N SER A 349 -14.20 15.67 9.34
CA SER A 349 -15.39 16.52 9.45
C SER A 349 -15.66 17.25 8.14
N PHE A 350 -16.90 17.18 7.67
CA PHE A 350 -17.34 17.91 6.47
C PHE A 350 -18.69 18.60 6.70
N ASN A 351 -19.02 19.56 5.85
CA ASN A 351 -20.30 20.27 5.90
C ASN A 351 -20.78 20.59 4.47
N LEU A 352 -22.06 20.34 4.20
CA LEU A 352 -22.64 20.64 2.89
C LEU A 352 -22.99 22.13 2.79
N THR A 353 -22.06 22.91 2.24
CA THR A 353 -22.24 24.35 2.01
C THR A 353 -22.81 24.67 0.61
N GLY A 354 -22.76 23.72 -0.31
CA GLY A 354 -23.31 23.80 -1.65
C GLY A 354 -24.72 23.21 -1.76
N ILE A 355 -25.10 22.87 -3.00
CA ILE A 355 -26.45 22.37 -3.29
C ILE A 355 -26.66 20.93 -2.81
N TRP A 356 -27.95 20.59 -2.58
CA TRP A 356 -28.42 19.22 -2.48
C TRP A 356 -29.30 18.90 -3.68
N ALA A 357 -28.81 18.04 -4.57
CA ALA A 357 -29.56 17.63 -5.75
C ALA A 357 -30.52 16.47 -5.45
N ASN A 358 -31.68 16.53 -6.09
CA ASN A 358 -32.73 15.53 -6.04
C ASN A 358 -33.09 15.10 -7.47
N PRO A 359 -32.32 14.16 -8.07
CA PRO A 359 -32.63 13.62 -9.39
C PRO A 359 -33.94 12.82 -9.37
N GLN A 360 -34.73 12.92 -10.44
CA GLN A 360 -36.10 12.37 -10.50
C GLN A 360 -36.19 11.04 -11.28
N GLY A 361 -35.08 10.35 -11.49
CA GLY A 361 -35.02 9.08 -12.22
C GLY A 361 -35.16 9.22 -13.74
N ASP A 362 -35.63 8.14 -14.38
CA ASP A 362 -35.60 7.94 -15.84
C ASP A 362 -36.74 8.62 -16.62
N GLY A 363 -37.43 9.58 -16.01
CA GLY A 363 -38.44 10.36 -16.72
C GLY A 363 -37.83 11.36 -17.71
N PHE A 364 -38.56 11.66 -18.78
CA PHE A 364 -38.25 12.73 -19.73
C PHE A 364 -39.37 13.75 -19.72
N TYR A 365 -38.98 15.03 -19.61
CA TYR A 365 -39.94 16.10 -19.36
C TYR A 365 -39.58 17.34 -20.16
N THR A 366 -40.61 18.08 -20.54
CA THR A 366 -40.46 19.47 -20.98
C THR A 366 -40.00 20.34 -19.81
N TYR A 367 -39.41 21.50 -20.11
CA TYR A 367 -38.97 22.44 -19.09
C TYR A 367 -40.10 22.89 -18.14
N GLN A 368 -41.31 23.11 -18.68
CA GLN A 368 -42.48 23.51 -17.88
C GLN A 368 -42.93 22.38 -16.93
N GLN A 369 -42.90 21.12 -17.39
CA GLN A 369 -43.19 19.98 -16.52
C GLN A 369 -42.18 19.86 -15.38
N ILE A 370 -40.88 20.09 -15.64
CA ILE A 370 -39.84 20.09 -14.62
C ILE A 370 -40.05 21.23 -13.63
N THR A 371 -40.41 22.42 -14.11
CA THR A 371 -40.72 23.56 -13.26
C THR A 371 -41.84 23.21 -12.27
N ASN A 372 -42.90 22.56 -12.74
CA ASN A 372 -43.98 22.09 -11.87
C ASN A 372 -43.53 20.96 -10.93
N LEU A 373 -42.76 19.99 -11.43
CA LEU A 373 -42.25 18.85 -10.67
C LEU A 373 -41.33 19.28 -9.52
N CYS A 374 -40.44 20.25 -9.76
CA CYS A 374 -39.52 20.78 -8.76
C CYS A 374 -40.18 21.81 -7.82
N GLY A 375 -41.44 22.20 -8.06
CA GLY A 375 -42.11 23.23 -7.26
C GLY A 375 -41.64 24.66 -7.56
N GLY A 376 -41.12 24.92 -8.76
CA GLY A 376 -40.70 26.23 -9.24
C GLY A 376 -39.32 26.24 -9.91
N GLU A 377 -39.07 27.27 -10.74
CA GLU A 377 -37.82 27.43 -11.51
C GLU A 377 -36.60 27.63 -10.59
N SER A 378 -36.78 28.25 -9.42
CA SER A 378 -35.72 28.41 -8.41
C SER A 378 -35.26 27.09 -7.78
N LYS A 379 -36.04 26.01 -7.95
CA LYS A 379 -35.72 24.66 -7.48
C LYS A 379 -35.11 23.79 -8.57
N ILE A 380 -34.81 24.34 -9.74
CA ILE A 380 -34.01 23.69 -10.79
C ILE A 380 -32.55 24.18 -10.65
N PRO A 381 -31.53 23.31 -10.75
CA PRO A 381 -30.14 23.74 -10.63
C PRO A 381 -29.73 24.72 -11.74
N SER A 382 -28.88 25.68 -11.39
CA SER A 382 -28.10 26.48 -12.35
C SER A 382 -26.90 25.68 -12.85
N ARG A 383 -26.29 26.14 -13.95
CA ARG A 383 -25.06 25.52 -14.49
C ARG A 383 -23.92 25.58 -13.48
N ALA A 384 -23.70 26.74 -12.87
CA ALA A 384 -22.63 26.97 -11.91
C ALA A 384 -22.77 26.18 -10.59
N GLU A 385 -24.00 25.78 -10.21
CA GLU A 385 -24.20 24.90 -9.06
C GLU A 385 -23.82 23.44 -9.36
N MET A 386 -23.89 23.02 -10.63
CA MET A 386 -23.60 21.65 -11.04
C MET A 386 -22.18 21.47 -11.57
N SER A 387 -21.63 22.43 -12.30
CA SER A 387 -20.37 22.29 -13.04
C SER A 387 -19.50 23.54 -12.89
N ASN A 388 -18.19 23.35 -12.90
CA ASN A 388 -17.18 24.41 -13.04
C ASN A 388 -16.54 24.45 -14.44
N SER A 389 -17.22 23.88 -15.43
CA SER A 389 -16.80 24.00 -16.82
C SER A 389 -16.79 25.50 -17.23
N PRO A 390 -15.96 25.89 -18.22
CA PRO A 390 -15.87 27.29 -18.65
C PRO A 390 -17.20 27.90 -19.14
N ASN A 391 -18.14 27.07 -19.58
CA ASN A 391 -19.47 27.50 -20.02
C ASN A 391 -20.48 27.60 -18.87
N ALA A 392 -20.14 27.22 -17.65
CA ALA A 392 -21.06 27.21 -16.51
C ALA A 392 -21.38 28.61 -15.90
N PRO A 393 -20.46 29.60 -15.86
CA PRO A 393 -20.74 30.90 -15.26
C PRO A 393 -21.92 31.63 -15.92
N LEU A 394 -22.66 32.39 -15.10
CA LEU A 394 -23.80 33.21 -15.58
C LEU A 394 -23.40 34.26 -16.63
N SER A 395 -22.13 34.70 -16.62
CA SER A 395 -21.59 35.62 -17.62
C SER A 395 -21.53 35.01 -19.02
N TRP A 396 -21.56 33.67 -19.14
CA TRP A 396 -21.58 32.98 -20.43
C TRP A 396 -22.98 33.00 -21.04
N THR A 397 -23.12 33.75 -22.13
CA THR A 397 -24.39 33.97 -22.85
C THR A 397 -24.35 33.54 -24.33
N ALA A 398 -23.18 33.11 -24.81
CA ALA A 398 -22.97 32.63 -26.17
C ALA A 398 -23.33 31.14 -26.32
N MET A 399 -23.30 30.65 -27.56
CA MET A 399 -23.42 29.20 -27.83
C MET A 399 -22.30 28.47 -27.07
N PRO A 400 -22.60 27.46 -26.25
CA PRO A 400 -21.59 26.69 -25.53
C PRO A 400 -20.63 25.96 -26.48
N TYR A 401 -19.36 25.86 -26.08
CA TYR A 401 -18.40 24.97 -26.74
C TYR A 401 -18.83 23.51 -26.62
N THR A 402 -18.56 22.73 -27.66
CA THR A 402 -18.80 21.29 -27.65
C THR A 402 -17.76 20.62 -26.76
N TRP A 403 -18.17 19.65 -25.94
CA TRP A 403 -17.27 18.90 -25.06
C TRP A 403 -16.52 19.74 -24.01
N ASP A 404 -17.08 20.85 -23.53
CA ASP A 404 -16.58 21.45 -22.29
C ASP A 404 -16.81 20.49 -21.11
N ALA A 405 -15.92 20.50 -20.14
CA ALA A 405 -15.94 19.54 -19.04
C ALA A 405 -15.67 20.20 -17.68
N PHE A 406 -16.24 19.64 -16.62
CA PHE A 406 -15.87 20.00 -15.26
C PHE A 406 -14.39 19.65 -14.99
N THR A 407 -13.78 20.40 -14.09
CA THR A 407 -12.49 20.08 -13.46
C THR A 407 -12.77 19.49 -12.08
N ARG A 408 -12.12 18.38 -11.71
CA ARG A 408 -12.28 17.82 -10.34
C ARG A 408 -11.76 18.82 -9.30
N ASP A 409 -12.65 19.29 -8.44
CA ASP A 409 -12.33 20.30 -7.42
C ASP A 409 -13.41 20.31 -6.32
N ILE A 410 -13.08 20.88 -5.16
CA ILE A 410 -13.99 20.97 -4.00
C ILE A 410 -14.69 22.34 -4.02
N GLY A 411 -15.99 22.38 -3.73
CA GLY A 411 -16.74 23.63 -3.60
C GLY A 411 -17.08 24.34 -4.91
N SER A 412 -16.77 23.74 -6.06
CA SER A 412 -16.94 24.36 -7.37
C SER A 412 -18.09 23.77 -8.20
N GLY A 413 -18.94 22.95 -7.58
CA GLY A 413 -20.08 22.33 -8.25
C GLY A 413 -20.24 20.86 -7.87
N LEU A 414 -21.46 20.35 -8.07
CA LEU A 414 -21.77 18.96 -7.72
C LEU A 414 -20.97 17.96 -8.56
N LEU A 415 -20.91 18.15 -9.88
CA LEU A 415 -20.22 17.23 -10.79
C LEU A 415 -18.69 17.35 -10.66
N SER A 416 -18.14 18.51 -10.28
CA SER A 416 -16.71 18.63 -9.98
C SER A 416 -16.30 17.83 -8.74
N GLU A 417 -17.21 17.66 -7.78
CA GLU A 417 -16.99 16.86 -6.57
C GLU A 417 -17.29 15.38 -6.80
N TRP A 418 -18.44 15.04 -7.37
CA TRP A 418 -18.91 13.64 -7.46
C TRP A 418 -18.58 12.97 -8.80
N GLY A 419 -18.31 13.76 -9.84
CA GLY A 419 -17.85 13.25 -11.14
C GLY A 419 -19.02 12.85 -12.00
N MET A 420 -18.82 11.83 -12.83
CA MET A 420 -19.90 11.25 -13.63
C MET A 420 -21.00 10.70 -12.70
N THR A 421 -22.12 11.42 -12.62
CA THR A 421 -23.16 11.15 -11.65
C THR A 421 -24.37 10.50 -12.32
N MET A 422 -24.31 9.17 -12.43
CA MET A 422 -25.33 8.32 -13.06
C MET A 422 -25.76 7.21 -12.10
N LYS A 423 -26.85 6.50 -12.43
CA LYS A 423 -27.35 5.38 -11.62
C LYS A 423 -26.30 4.30 -11.39
N GLU A 424 -25.46 4.03 -12.37
CA GLU A 424 -24.43 2.99 -12.32
C GLU A 424 -23.30 3.35 -11.36
N ASN A 425 -22.86 4.61 -11.35
CA ASN A 425 -21.81 5.09 -10.44
C ASN A 425 -22.32 5.37 -9.03
N TYR A 426 -23.63 5.60 -8.87
CA TYR A 426 -24.29 5.79 -7.57
C TYR A 426 -25.60 5.00 -7.50
N PRO A 427 -25.55 3.67 -7.31
CA PRO A 427 -26.71 2.78 -7.39
C PRO A 427 -27.86 3.10 -6.42
N GLU A 428 -27.53 3.67 -5.27
CA GLU A 428 -28.49 4.04 -4.23
C GLU A 428 -29.16 5.40 -4.46
N SER A 429 -28.73 6.14 -5.49
CA SER A 429 -29.31 7.43 -5.85
C SER A 429 -30.46 7.31 -6.86
N ASN A 430 -31.21 8.39 -7.06
CA ASN A 430 -32.23 8.48 -8.12
C ASN A 430 -31.70 9.11 -9.41
N TRP A 431 -30.38 9.12 -9.62
CA TRP A 431 -29.82 9.50 -10.91
C TRP A 431 -30.30 8.54 -12.00
N PHE A 432 -30.43 9.05 -13.22
CA PHE A 432 -30.95 8.33 -14.37
C PHE A 432 -29.90 7.37 -14.97
N LYS A 433 -30.40 6.36 -15.69
CA LYS A 433 -29.65 5.44 -16.55
C LYS A 433 -29.69 5.92 -17.98
N GLU A 434 -28.54 5.94 -18.65
CA GLU A 434 -28.42 6.34 -20.06
C GLU A 434 -28.95 7.77 -20.34
N TYR A 435 -28.48 8.42 -21.42
CA TYR A 435 -28.87 9.79 -21.79
C TYR A 435 -28.83 10.82 -20.64
N TYR A 436 -27.69 11.50 -20.54
CA TYR A 436 -27.29 12.15 -19.28
C TYR A 436 -27.73 13.61 -19.12
N TRP A 437 -28.56 14.13 -20.02
CA TRP A 437 -28.88 15.56 -20.10
C TRP A 437 -30.10 15.94 -19.29
N PHE A 438 -29.98 16.99 -18.48
CA PHE A 438 -31.05 17.61 -17.70
C PHE A 438 -31.04 19.14 -17.85
N TYR A 439 -32.19 19.76 -17.66
CA TYR A 439 -32.31 21.22 -17.79
C TYR A 439 -31.65 21.98 -16.64
N SER A 440 -31.11 23.15 -16.98
CA SER A 440 -30.75 24.20 -16.04
C SER A 440 -31.85 25.27 -15.96
N ARG A 441 -31.91 26.01 -14.84
CA ARG A 441 -32.72 27.24 -14.76
C ARG A 441 -32.14 28.43 -15.55
N ASP A 442 -30.88 28.34 -15.97
CA ASP A 442 -30.22 29.45 -16.64
C ASP A 442 -30.78 29.67 -18.05
N LYS A 443 -31.03 30.92 -18.40
CA LYS A 443 -31.61 31.30 -19.69
C LYS A 443 -30.56 31.41 -20.78
N PHE A 444 -30.84 30.82 -21.93
CA PHE A 444 -30.09 31.05 -23.15
C PHE A 444 -30.79 32.14 -23.98
N LEU A 445 -30.10 33.27 -24.18
CA LEU A 445 -30.62 34.38 -24.98
C LEU A 445 -30.13 34.30 -26.44
N GLY A 446 -28.95 33.75 -26.65
CA GLY A 446 -28.28 33.56 -27.94
C GLY A 446 -28.22 34.80 -28.85
N PRO A 447 -27.61 34.70 -30.04
CA PRO A 447 -27.64 35.78 -31.03
C PRO A 447 -29.02 35.87 -31.70
N TYR A 448 -29.56 37.09 -31.84
CA TYR A 448 -30.89 37.36 -32.39
C TYR A 448 -31.10 36.71 -33.78
N GLY A 449 -32.19 35.97 -33.99
CA GLY A 449 -32.64 35.47 -35.30
C GLY A 449 -32.30 34.01 -35.66
N ILE A 450 -31.37 33.35 -34.95
CA ILE A 450 -30.94 31.97 -35.27
C ILE A 450 -31.60 30.92 -34.32
N ASN A 451 -32.21 31.36 -33.22
CA ASN A 451 -32.55 30.50 -32.07
C ASN A 451 -34.01 30.03 -32.02
N ASN A 452 -34.83 30.27 -33.05
CA ASN A 452 -36.27 29.94 -32.99
C ASN A 452 -36.57 28.43 -32.80
N HIS A 453 -35.59 27.57 -33.11
CA HIS A 453 -35.66 26.12 -32.96
C HIS A 453 -34.96 25.60 -31.68
N LEU A 454 -34.24 26.46 -30.95
CA LEU A 454 -33.52 26.11 -29.74
C LEU A 454 -34.34 26.45 -28.49
N SER A 455 -34.06 25.75 -27.41
CA SER A 455 -34.59 26.04 -26.09
C SER A 455 -34.03 27.37 -25.57
N ASP A 456 -34.84 28.09 -24.82
CA ASP A 456 -34.43 29.29 -24.10
C ASP A 456 -33.76 28.93 -22.75
N ARG A 457 -33.41 27.66 -22.55
CA ARG A 457 -32.73 27.14 -21.37
C ARG A 457 -31.50 26.35 -21.75
N PHE A 458 -30.47 26.49 -20.93
CA PHE A 458 -29.32 25.60 -20.98
C PHE A 458 -29.66 24.21 -20.44
N ALA A 459 -28.89 23.22 -20.85
CA ALA A 459 -28.87 21.88 -20.30
C ALA A 459 -27.45 21.52 -19.85
N ILE A 460 -27.38 20.55 -18.95
CA ILE A 460 -26.16 20.06 -18.32
C ILE A 460 -26.16 18.55 -18.49
N ASP A 461 -25.02 17.95 -18.86
CA ASP A 461 -24.88 16.50 -18.80
C ASP A 461 -24.33 16.04 -17.45
N ALA A 462 -24.73 14.85 -17.01
CA ALA A 462 -24.17 14.23 -15.81
C ALA A 462 -22.91 13.39 -16.09
N TRP A 463 -22.36 13.48 -17.32
CA TRP A 463 -21.21 12.68 -17.76
C TRP A 463 -19.88 13.37 -17.49
N ILE A 464 -19.65 14.48 -18.19
CA ILE A 464 -18.49 15.35 -18.06
C ILE A 464 -18.88 16.74 -17.54
N GLY A 465 -20.15 16.99 -17.23
CA GLY A 465 -20.65 18.31 -16.84
C GLY A 465 -20.70 19.30 -18.00
N GLN A 466 -20.88 18.79 -19.23
CA GLN A 466 -20.96 19.61 -20.43
C GLN A 466 -22.19 20.52 -20.36
N ILE A 467 -22.04 21.74 -20.87
CA ILE A 467 -23.14 22.68 -21.03
C ILE A 467 -23.56 22.72 -22.51
N ALA A 468 -24.85 22.62 -22.77
CA ALA A 468 -25.39 22.73 -24.13
C ALA A 468 -26.73 23.45 -24.16
N VAL A 469 -27.22 23.74 -25.37
CA VAL A 469 -28.58 24.19 -25.62
C VAL A 469 -29.21 23.18 -26.58
N TRP A 470 -30.40 22.69 -26.22
CA TRP A 470 -31.12 21.68 -26.99
C TRP A 470 -32.24 22.29 -27.84
N ALA A 471 -32.86 21.48 -28.69
CA ALA A 471 -34.05 21.90 -29.43
C ALA A 471 -35.17 22.34 -28.46
N LYS A 472 -36.00 23.30 -28.89
CA LYS A 472 -37.08 23.89 -28.07
C LYS A 472 -38.06 22.85 -27.51
N GLU A 473 -38.29 21.78 -28.27
CA GLU A 473 -39.22 20.70 -27.93
C GLU A 473 -38.52 19.49 -27.29
N ALA A 474 -37.23 19.59 -26.95
CA ALA A 474 -36.50 18.50 -26.35
C ALA A 474 -37.04 18.17 -24.95
N ASN A 475 -37.32 16.89 -24.72
CA ASN A 475 -37.59 16.39 -23.38
C ASN A 475 -36.28 15.91 -22.76
N LEU A 476 -35.94 16.42 -21.58
CA LEU A 476 -34.71 16.07 -20.87
C LEU A 476 -35.04 15.49 -19.49
N ARG A 477 -34.01 14.97 -18.82
CA ARG A 477 -34.11 14.46 -17.46
C ARG A 477 -34.40 15.62 -16.48
N ALA A 478 -34.92 15.27 -15.31
CA ALA A 478 -35.24 16.24 -14.26
C ALA A 478 -34.33 16.07 -13.04
N VAL A 479 -33.73 17.18 -12.61
CA VAL A 479 -32.99 17.30 -11.36
C VAL A 479 -33.54 18.52 -10.62
N CYS A 480 -33.96 18.31 -9.37
CA CYS A 480 -34.47 19.38 -8.52
C CYS A 480 -33.48 19.68 -7.38
N LEU A 481 -33.69 20.79 -6.67
CA LEU A 481 -32.95 21.17 -5.48
C LEU A 481 -33.82 21.01 -4.23
N GLN A 482 -33.23 20.55 -3.12
CA GLN A 482 -33.89 20.50 -1.81
C GLN A 482 -33.62 21.74 -0.98
#